data_AF-A0A2T5RPK9-F1
#
_entry.id   AF-A0A2T5RPK9-F1
#
_cell.length_a   1.000
_cell.length_b   1.000
_cell.length_c   1.000
_cell.angle_alpha   90.00
_cell.angle_beta   90.00
_cell.angle_gamma   90.00
#
_symmetry.space_group_name_H-M   'P 1'
#
loop_
_entity.id
_entity.type
_entity.pdbx_description
1 polymer ?
#
loop_
_entity_poly.entity_id
_entity_poly.type
_entity_poly.pdbx_seq_one_letter_code
_entity_poly.pdbx_strand_id
1 'polypeptide(L)'
;MNKNLSFKNIIIWIFAVLFFVIGILNLFLIHPVPGIFYLILSLIYFPPGNSFFREKFKISISFRIKVIIALIILWGTLAVGDLAELLGL
;
A
#
# COMPACT_ATOMS: atom_id res chain seq x y z
N MET A 1 18.54 6.03 22.01
CA MET A 1 17.11 6.26 21.71
C MET A 1 16.39 4.92 21.78
N ASN A 2 15.75 4.60 22.91
CA ASN A 2 15.03 3.32 23.06
C ASN A 2 13.87 3.29 22.07
N LYS A 3 14.05 2.63 20.93
CA LYS A 3 12.99 2.34 19.98
C LYS A 3 12.09 1.27 20.61
N ASN A 4 11.14 1.71 21.43
CA ASN A 4 9.97 0.88 21.70
C ASN A 4 9.31 0.62 20.34
N LEU A 5 9.50 -0.58 19.79
CA LEU A 5 8.78 -1.01 18.60
C LEU A 5 7.30 -1.06 18.97
N SER A 6 6.60 0.04 18.68
CA SER A 6 5.16 0.06 18.79
C SER A 6 4.61 -0.99 17.82
N PHE A 7 3.76 -1.89 18.30
CA PHE A 7 3.10 -2.91 17.49
C PHE A 7 2.45 -2.31 16.22
N LYS A 8 1.96 -1.07 16.31
CA LYS A 8 1.43 -0.29 15.19
C LYS A 8 2.47 -0.03 14.09
N ASN A 9 3.71 0.28 14.45
CA ASN A 9 4.78 0.51 13.48
C ASN A 9 5.13 -0.76 12.72
N ILE A 10 5.14 -1.92 13.40
CA ILE A 10 5.37 -3.21 12.75
C ILE A 10 4.30 -3.47 11.69
N ILE A 11 3.02 -3.31 12.07
CA ILE A 11 1.89 -3.49 11.15
C ILE A 11 2.00 -2.56 9.93
N ILE A 12 2.30 -1.27 10.16
CA ILE A 12 2.45 -0.30 9.08
C ILE A 12 3.58 -0.69 8.12
N TRP A 13 4.72 -1.18 8.64
CA TRP A 13 5.84 -1.64 7.83
C TRP A 13 5.48 -2.89 7.02
N ILE A 14 4.76 -3.84 7.62
CA ILE A 14 4.28 -5.04 6.91
C ILE A 14 3.40 -4.63 5.72
N PHE A 15 2.42 -3.75 5.93
CA PHE A 15 1.57 -3.27 4.84
C PHE A 15 2.36 -2.48 3.78
N ALA A 16 3.34 -1.68 4.18
CA ALA A 16 4.18 -0.93 3.25
C ALA A 16 4.95 -1.88 2.31
N VAL A 17 5.62 -2.89 2.86
CA VAL A 17 6.36 -3.89 2.09
C VAL A 17 5.42 -4.72 1.22
N LEU A 18 4.28 -5.14 1.77
CA LEU A 18 3.29 -5.95 1.06
C LEU A 18 2.75 -5.22 -0.19
N PHE A 19 2.30 -3.97 -0.04
CA PHE A 19 1.80 -3.19 -1.19
C PHE A 19 2.90 -2.80 -2.18
N PHE A 20 4.12 -2.59 -1.70
CA PHE A 20 5.26 -2.35 -2.59
C PHE A 20 5.56 -3.57 -3.47
N VAL A 21 5.61 -4.78 -2.87
CA VAL A 21 5.82 -6.03 -3.61
C VAL A 21 4.67 -6.30 -4.58
N ILE A 22 3.41 -6.13 -4.15
CA ILE A 22 2.25 -6.28 -5.04
C ILE A 22 2.33 -5.29 -6.21
N GLY A 23 2.70 -4.04 -5.96
CA GLY A 23 2.87 -3.04 -7.00
C GLY A 23 3.95 -3.39 -8.01
N ILE A 24 5.11 -3.88 -7.55
CA ILE A 24 6.17 -4.41 -8.43
C ILE A 24 5.62 -5.58 -9.26
N LEU A 25 5.03 -6.59 -8.62
CA LEU A 25 4.53 -7.78 -9.31
C LEU A 25 3.48 -7.42 -10.37
N ASN A 26 2.51 -6.58 -10.04
CA ASN A 26 1.48 -6.16 -10.99
C ASN A 26 2.05 -5.32 -12.14
N LEU A 27 3.07 -4.50 -11.88
CA LEU A 27 3.74 -3.71 -12.92
C LEU A 27 4.40 -4.61 -13.99
N PHE A 28 5.00 -5.72 -13.56
CA PHE A 28 5.76 -6.61 -14.45
C PHE A 28 4.95 -7.78 -15.01
N LEU A 29 3.95 -8.28 -14.28
CA LEU A 29 3.24 -9.53 -14.62
C LEU A 29 1.83 -9.34 -15.17
N ILE A 30 1.16 -8.22 -14.87
CA ILE A 30 -0.27 -8.05 -15.15
C ILE A 30 -0.49 -6.76 -15.96
N HIS A 31 -0.55 -5.61 -15.30
CA HIS A 31 -0.80 -4.32 -15.93
C HIS A 31 -0.03 -3.19 -15.23
N PRO A 32 0.62 -2.29 -16.00
CA PRO A 32 1.41 -1.21 -15.44
C PRO A 32 0.56 -0.19 -14.67
N VAL A 33 -0.71 0.02 -15.06
CA VAL A 33 -1.60 1.00 -14.42
C VAL A 33 -1.91 0.64 -12.95
N PRO A 34 -2.48 -0.53 -12.62
CA PRO A 34 -2.69 -0.94 -11.23
C PRO A 34 -1.36 -1.12 -10.48
N GLY A 35 -0.29 -1.60 -11.15
CA GLY A 35 1.05 -1.71 -10.54
C GLY A 35 1.59 -0.38 -10.01
N ILE A 36 1.58 0.67 -10.85
CA ILE A 36 1.97 2.03 -10.45
C ILE A 36 1.07 2.55 -9.33
N PHE A 37 -0.23 2.28 -9.39
CA PHE A 37 -1.18 2.72 -8.37
C PHE A 37 -0.84 2.11 -6.99
N TYR A 38 -0.57 0.81 -6.91
CA TYR A 38 -0.17 0.15 -5.66
C TYR A 38 1.20 0.62 -5.15
N LEU A 39 2.15 0.90 -6.06
CA LEU A 39 3.44 1.49 -5.69
C LEU A 39 3.28 2.86 -5.04
N ILE A 40 2.47 3.73 -5.63
CA ILE A 40 2.19 5.07 -5.06
C ILE A 40 1.48 4.93 -3.71
N LEU A 41 0.52 4.00 -3.59
CA LEU A 41 -0.18 3.74 -2.34
C LEU A 41 0.76 3.21 -1.25
N SER A 42 1.76 2.40 -1.59
CA SER A 42 2.74 1.90 -0.61
C SER A 42 3.48 3.04 0.12
N LEU A 43 3.72 4.17 -0.57
CA LEU A 43 4.36 5.36 0.01
C LEU A 43 3.55 5.94 1.17
N ILE A 44 2.23 5.78 1.18
CA ILE A 44 1.36 6.24 2.28
C ILE A 44 1.66 5.47 3.58
N TYR A 45 2.10 4.22 3.47
CA TYR A 45 2.43 3.37 4.61
C TYR A 45 3.87 3.57 5.07
N PHE A 46 4.79 3.94 4.18
CA PHE A 46 6.16 4.24 4.57
C PHE A 46 6.26 5.45 5.52
N PRO A 47 7.09 5.39 6.58
CA PRO A 47 7.38 6.53 7.44
C PRO A 47 7.78 7.83 6.70
N PRO A 48 8.70 7.80 5.69
CA PRO A 48 9.04 9.01 4.94
C PRO A 48 7.87 9.59 4.14
N GLY A 49 7.00 8.74 3.58
CA GLY A 49 5.82 9.24 2.88
C GLY A 49 4.84 9.93 3.84
N ASN A 50 4.71 9.43 5.07
CA ASN A 50 3.89 10.08 6.09
C ASN A 50 4.38 11.50 6.45
N SER A 51 5.69 11.70 6.52
CA SER A 51 6.29 13.03 6.69
C SER A 51 6.03 13.92 5.47
N PHE A 52 6.16 13.37 4.26
CA PHE A 52 5.88 14.09 3.01
C PHE A 52 4.42 14.54 2.91
N PHE A 53 3.46 13.69 3.26
CA PHE A 53 2.03 14.05 3.29
C PHE A 53 1.71 15.12 4.34
N ARG A 54 2.37 15.04 5.51
CA ARG A 54 2.21 16.04 6.56
C ARG A 54 2.80 17.39 6.14
N GLU A 55 3.93 17.41 5.45
CA GLU A 55 4.61 18.63 5.04
C GLU A 55 3.93 19.29 3.83
N LYS A 56 3.61 18.50 2.80
CA LYS A 56 3.06 19.00 1.54
C LYS A 56 1.55 19.22 1.57
N PHE A 57 0.81 18.32 2.22
CA PHE A 57 -0.66 18.35 2.24
C PHE A 57 -1.24 18.76 3.60
N LYS A 58 -0.41 18.90 4.65
CA LYS A 58 -0.86 19.14 6.03
C LYS A 58 -1.87 18.11 6.56
N ILE A 59 -1.93 16.92 5.93
CA ILE A 59 -2.82 15.83 6.30
C ILE A 59 -2.05 14.84 7.16
N SER A 60 -2.58 14.52 8.34
CA SER A 60 -2.08 13.39 9.14
C SER A 60 -3.01 12.18 8.96
N ILE A 61 -2.56 11.17 8.23
CA ILE A 61 -3.34 9.96 8.02
C ILE A 61 -3.28 9.12 9.29
N SER A 62 -4.41 9.02 9.98
CA SER A 62 -4.53 8.24 11.22
C SER A 62 -4.41 6.74 10.94
N PHE A 63 -3.97 5.97 11.93
CA PHE A 63 -3.81 4.52 11.81
C PHE A 63 -5.10 3.82 11.33
N ARG A 64 -6.27 4.26 11.81
CA ARG A 64 -7.56 3.67 11.42
C ARG A 64 -7.84 3.86 9.92
N ILE A 65 -7.56 5.06 9.41
CA ILE A 65 -7.73 5.37 7.98
C ILE A 65 -6.79 4.50 7.13
N LYS A 66 -5.52 4.34 7.56
CA LYS A 66 -4.59 3.44 6.88
C LYS A 66 -5.10 2.01 6.81
N VAL A 67 -5.68 1.48 7.89
CA VAL A 67 -6.23 0.11 7.90
C VAL A 67 -7.41 0.00 6.93
N ILE A 68 -8.32 0.97 6.90
CA ILE A 68 -9.45 0.97 5.96
C ILE A 68 -8.96 0.99 4.51
N ILE A 69 -8.00 1.87 4.19
CA ILE A 69 -7.40 1.93 2.85
C ILE A 69 -6.73 0.60 2.52
N ALA A 70 -6.01 -0.01 3.46
CA ALA A 70 -5.34 -1.29 3.25
C ALA A 70 -6.34 -2.41 2.92
N LEU A 71 -7.47 -2.46 3.61
CA LEU A 71 -8.54 -3.43 3.35
C LEU A 71 -9.16 -3.24 1.96
N ILE A 72 -9.39 -1.99 1.55
CA ILE A 72 -9.93 -1.68 0.21
C ILE A 72 -8.94 -2.12 -0.87
N ILE A 73 -7.65 -1.83 -0.69
CA ILE A 73 -6.60 -2.24 -1.63
C ILE A 73 -6.52 -3.76 -1.71
N LEU A 74 -6.47 -4.43 -0.56
CA LEU A 74 -6.41 -5.89 -0.50
C LEU A 74 -7.62 -6.52 -1.18
N TRP A 75 -8.82 -5.99 -0.91
CA TRP A 75 -10.02 -6.43 -1.59
C TRP A 75 -9.94 -6.24 -3.10
N GLY A 76 -9.42 -5.11 -3.57
CA GLY A 76 -9.18 -4.85 -4.99
C GLY A 76 -8.14 -5.79 -5.61
N THR A 77 -7.04 -6.08 -4.92
CA THR A 77 -6.00 -7.01 -5.41
C THR A 77 -6.43 -8.48 -5.38
N LEU A 78 -7.35 -8.82 -4.47
CA LEU A 78 -7.95 -10.16 -4.37
C LEU A 78 -9.17 -10.30 -5.29
N ALA A 79 -9.73 -9.18 -5.78
CA ALA A 79 -10.78 -9.21 -6.77
C ALA A 79 -10.22 -9.85 -8.04
N VAL A 80 -10.88 -10.93 -8.48
CA VAL A 80 -10.43 -11.85 -9.53
C VAL A 80 -10.27 -11.20 -10.90
N GLY A 81 -10.48 -9.88 -11.04
CA GLY A 81 -10.38 -9.14 -12.31
C GLY A 81 -9.04 -9.33 -13.00
N ASP A 82 -7.92 -9.15 -12.29
CA ASP A 82 -6.57 -9.28 -12.87
C ASP A 82 -6.26 -10.73 -13.31
N LEU A 83 -6.81 -11.73 -12.60
CA LEU A 83 -6.68 -13.15 -12.95
C LEU A 83 -7.61 -13.55 -14.11
N ALA A 84 -8.83 -13.02 -14.15
CA ALA A 84 -9.77 -13.24 -15.24
C ALA A 84 -9.24 -12.63 -16.54
N GLU A 85 -8.66 -11.43 -16.48
CA GLU A 85 -8.05 -10.76 -17.63
C GLU A 85 -6.79 -11.49 -18.11
N LEU A 86 -5.95 -12.00 -17.20
CA LEU A 86 -4.81 -12.86 -17.55
C LEU A 86 -5.25 -14.20 -18.16
N LEU A 87 -6.37 -14.77 -17.71
CA LEU A 87 -6.92 -16.05 -18.18
C LEU A 87 -7.87 -15.91 -19.38
N GLY A 88 -8.19 -14.68 -19.80
CA GLY A 88 -9.10 -14.38 -20.90
C GLY A 88 -10.56 -14.81 -20.66
N LEU A 89 -11.02 -14.79 -19.41
CA LEU A 89 -12.37 -15.18 -18.98
C LEU A 89 -13.36 -14.01 -18.93
#